data_AF-A0A6G4UC61-F1
#
_entry.id   AF-A0A6G4UC61-F1
#
_cell.length_a   1.000
_cell.length_b   1.000
_cell.length_c   1.000
_cell.angle_alpha   90.00
_cell.angle_beta   90.00
_cell.angle_gamma   90.00
#
_symmetry.space_group_name_H-M   'P 1'
#
loop_
_entity.id
_entity.type
_entity.pdbx_description
1 polymer ?
#
loop_
_entity_poly.entity_id
_entity_poly.type
_entity_poly.pdbx_seq_one_letter_code
_entity_poly.pdbx_strand_id
1 'polypeptide(L)'
;MSDDHADAVARALDAVVQRGTWVVATLGQGACAPEALLRCFTEAVTVPPLRHRLSDLPALTACLLRRTGGDIDCAPDVLPLLRRRAWPGNVAELEGVLRAAAAGRRTYRIEARDLPPAAHSDGRRQLSGWEAAERDTLVQALRMAEGNKLLAAQELGISRTTIYRKMRAYGIEL
;
A
#
# COMPACT_ATOMS: atom_id res chain seq x y z
N MET A 1 -14.78 -7.32 -16.97
CA MET A 1 -14.84 -6.52 -18.21
C MET A 1 -14.87 -7.51 -19.37
N SER A 2 -15.82 -7.42 -20.28
CA SER A 2 -15.71 -8.19 -21.54
C SER A 2 -14.56 -7.60 -22.37
N ASP A 3 -13.85 -8.43 -23.13
CA ASP A 3 -12.73 -7.99 -23.99
C ASP A 3 -13.14 -6.84 -24.92
N ASP A 4 -14.38 -6.85 -25.39
CA ASP A 4 -14.94 -5.83 -26.29
C ASP A 4 -14.96 -4.41 -25.67
N HIS A 5 -15.17 -4.31 -24.34
CA HIS A 5 -15.08 -3.03 -23.64
C HIS A 5 -13.63 -2.56 -23.51
N ALA A 6 -12.68 -3.48 -23.30
CA ALA A 6 -11.27 -3.12 -23.18
C ALA A 6 -10.72 -2.58 -24.51
N ASP A 7 -11.10 -3.20 -25.62
CA ASP A 7 -10.73 -2.76 -26.97
C ASP A 7 -11.34 -1.40 -27.34
N ALA A 8 -12.59 -1.15 -26.95
CA ALA A 8 -13.22 0.14 -27.15
C ALA A 8 -12.49 1.27 -26.39
N VAL A 9 -12.08 0.99 -25.14
CA VAL A 9 -11.29 1.94 -24.34
C VAL A 9 -9.90 2.14 -24.95
N ALA A 10 -9.22 1.08 -25.38
CA ALA A 10 -7.90 1.17 -26.03
C ALA A 10 -7.94 2.08 -27.28
N ARG A 11 -8.94 1.91 -28.15
CA ARG A 11 -9.14 2.79 -29.31
C ARG A 11 -9.35 4.25 -28.92
N ALA A 12 -10.08 4.51 -27.84
CA ALA A 12 -10.28 5.87 -27.34
C ALA A 12 -8.98 6.47 -26.80
N LEU A 13 -8.15 5.69 -26.10
CA LEU A 13 -6.85 6.13 -25.61
C LEU A 13 -5.90 6.48 -26.77
N ASP A 14 -5.82 5.63 -27.80
CA ASP A 14 -4.98 5.87 -28.97
C ASP A 14 -5.38 7.17 -29.70
N ALA A 15 -6.68 7.42 -29.85
CA ALA A 15 -7.18 8.65 -30.47
C ALA A 15 -6.80 9.92 -29.68
N VAL A 16 -6.72 9.82 -28.35
CA VAL A 16 -6.33 10.93 -27.46
C VAL A 16 -4.81 11.15 -27.52
N VAL A 17 -4.02 10.06 -27.54
CA VAL A 17 -2.56 10.12 -27.68
C VAL A 17 -2.15 10.70 -29.04
N GLN A 18 -2.85 10.34 -30.13
CA GLN A 18 -2.62 10.91 -31.47
C GLN A 18 -2.88 12.43 -31.53
N ARG A 19 -3.68 12.97 -30.61
CA ARG A 19 -3.90 14.42 -30.46
C ARG A 19 -2.82 15.09 -29.60
N GLY A 20 -1.78 14.37 -29.18
CA GLY A 20 -0.68 14.87 -28.37
C GLY A 20 -0.98 14.94 -26.87
N THR A 21 -2.03 14.28 -26.39
CA THR A 21 -2.38 14.26 -24.96
C THR A 21 -1.64 13.14 -24.24
N TRP A 22 -1.02 13.46 -23.10
CA TRP A 22 -0.39 12.46 -22.24
C TRP A 22 -1.44 11.72 -21.42
N VAL A 23 -1.42 10.39 -21.50
CA VAL A 23 -2.30 9.52 -20.74
C VAL A 23 -1.48 8.81 -19.67
N VAL A 24 -1.96 8.85 -18.43
CA VAL A 24 -1.37 8.10 -17.31
C VAL A 24 -2.48 7.26 -16.69
N ALA A 25 -2.17 6.00 -16.43
CA ALA A 25 -3.06 5.08 -15.73
C ALA A 25 -2.36 4.54 -14.47
N THR A 26 -3.18 4.18 -13.47
CA THR A 26 -2.69 3.57 -12.23
C THR A 26 -3.37 2.23 -12.03
N LEU A 27 -2.59 1.21 -11.68
CA LEU A 27 -3.08 -0.13 -11.36
C LEU A 27 -2.85 -0.42 -9.88
N GLY A 28 -3.88 -0.93 -9.19
CA GLY A 28 -3.79 -1.34 -7.80
C GLY A 28 -2.93 -2.59 -7.61
N GLN A 29 -2.37 -2.78 -6.42
CA GLN A 29 -1.65 -4.01 -6.06
C GLN A 29 -2.59 -5.22 -6.19
N GLY A 30 -2.23 -6.19 -7.03
CA GLY A 30 -3.02 -7.40 -7.28
C GLY A 30 -4.18 -7.23 -8.27
N ALA A 31 -4.37 -6.03 -8.84
CA ALA A 31 -5.28 -5.85 -9.97
C ALA A 31 -4.60 -6.31 -11.27
N CYS A 32 -5.36 -6.95 -12.15
CA CYS A 32 -4.91 -7.31 -13.49
C CYS A 32 -5.63 -6.41 -14.51
N ALA A 33 -4.86 -5.77 -15.38
CA ALA A 33 -5.41 -4.99 -16.48
C ALA A 33 -5.54 -5.88 -17.73
N PRO A 34 -6.61 -5.74 -18.53
CA PRO A 34 -6.71 -6.37 -19.84
C PRO A 34 -5.50 -6.06 -20.71
N GLU A 35 -5.02 -7.06 -21.45
CA GLU A 35 -3.87 -6.97 -22.37
C GLU A 35 -4.02 -5.82 -23.38
N ALA A 36 -5.23 -5.60 -23.91
CA ALA A 36 -5.54 -4.52 -24.84
C ALA A 36 -5.18 -3.13 -24.28
N LEU A 37 -5.39 -2.91 -22.98
CA LEU A 37 -5.06 -1.64 -22.32
C LEU A 37 -3.57 -1.52 -22.01
N LEU A 38 -2.92 -2.61 -21.62
CA LEU A 38 -1.48 -2.62 -21.32
C LEU A 38 -0.65 -2.22 -22.55
N ARG A 39 -1.08 -2.60 -23.76
CA ARG A 39 -0.42 -2.24 -25.03
C ARG A 39 -0.44 -0.76 -25.36
N CYS A 40 -1.39 0.00 -24.81
CA CYS A 40 -1.45 1.45 -25.00
C CYS A 40 -0.36 2.20 -24.22
N PHE A 41 0.31 1.54 -23.27
CA PHE A 41 1.34 2.15 -22.43
C PHE A 41 2.72 1.57 -22.75
N THR A 42 3.62 2.42 -23.24
CA THR A 42 4.99 2.03 -23.61
C THR A 42 5.94 1.99 -22.41
N GLU A 43 5.64 2.76 -21.38
CA GLU A 43 6.46 2.89 -20.17
C GLU A 43 5.63 2.56 -18.94
N ALA A 44 6.20 1.76 -18.05
CA ALA A 44 5.58 1.37 -16.79
C ALA A 44 6.55 1.65 -15.63
N VAL A 45 6.12 2.50 -14.69
CA VAL A 45 6.89 2.78 -13.48
C VAL A 45 6.22 2.12 -12.30
N THR A 46 6.92 1.15 -11.69
CA THR A 46 6.45 0.56 -10.44
C THR A 46 6.75 1.51 -9.29
N VAL A 47 5.71 2.03 -8.65
CA VAL A 47 5.86 2.83 -7.42
C VAL A 47 6.01 1.87 -6.24
N PRO A 48 7.15 1.86 -5.52
CA PRO A 48 7.31 0.97 -4.38
C PRO A 48 6.27 1.29 -3.28
N PRO A 49 5.99 0.37 -2.35
CA PRO A 49 5.25 0.72 -1.15
C PRO A 49 6.13 1.57 -0.20
N LEU A 50 5.50 2.46 0.58
CA LEU A 50 6.21 3.36 1.50
C LEU A 50 7.15 2.62 2.49
N ARG A 51 6.76 1.42 2.93
CA ARG A 51 7.60 0.56 3.79
C ARG A 51 8.97 0.20 3.20
N HIS A 52 9.15 0.27 1.88
CA HIS A 52 10.44 0.01 1.23
C HIS A 52 11.28 1.29 1.04
N ARG A 53 10.72 2.47 1.33
CA ARG A 53 11.36 3.79 1.18
C ARG A 53 11.14 4.67 2.40
N LEU A 54 11.29 4.10 3.60
CA LEU A 54 11.10 4.81 4.86
C LEU A 54 12.15 5.94 5.07
N SER A 55 13.23 5.93 4.30
CA SER A 55 14.18 7.05 4.17
C SER A 55 13.49 8.36 3.74
N ASP A 56 12.42 8.25 2.95
CA ASP A 56 11.74 9.39 2.34
C ASP A 56 10.72 10.01 3.30
N LEU A 57 10.41 9.36 4.42
CA LEU A 57 9.43 9.83 5.40
C LEU A 57 9.64 11.26 5.87
N PRO A 58 10.86 11.75 6.19
CA PRO A 58 11.06 13.14 6.59
C PRO A 58 10.66 14.13 5.48
N ALA A 59 11.04 13.85 4.23
CA ALA A 59 10.70 14.71 3.09
C ALA A 59 9.20 14.65 2.77
N LEU A 60 8.61 13.44 2.81
CA LEU A 60 7.19 13.22 2.57
C LEU A 60 6.33 13.88 3.65
N THR A 61 6.66 13.74 4.93
CA THR A 61 5.93 14.38 6.03
C THR A 61 5.95 15.90 5.90
N ALA A 62 7.13 16.50 5.68
CA ALA A 62 7.24 17.94 5.46
C ALA A 62 6.44 18.40 4.23
N CYS A 63 6.49 17.65 3.12
CA CYS A 63 5.72 17.95 1.91
C CYS A 63 4.20 17.89 2.16
N LEU A 64 3.73 16.83 2.80
CA LEU A 64 2.31 16.62 3.08
C LEU A 64 1.75 17.61 4.10
N LEU A 65 2.54 17.99 5.11
CA LEU A 65 2.14 19.02 6.09
C LEU A 65 2.04 20.40 5.45
N ARG A 66 2.97 20.77 4.56
CA ARG A 66 2.84 22.03 3.79
C ARG A 66 1.55 22.09 2.97
N ARG A 67 1.05 20.96 2.47
CA ARG A 67 -0.23 20.89 1.73
C ARG A 67 -1.46 21.14 2.62
N THR A 68 -1.35 21.10 3.94
CA THR A 68 -2.47 21.46 4.83
C THR A 68 -2.67 22.97 4.94
N GLY A 69 -1.68 23.76 4.51
CA GLY A 69 -1.72 25.23 4.54
C GLY A 69 -1.44 25.85 5.92
N GLY A 70 -1.10 25.03 6.92
CA GLY A 70 -0.66 25.49 8.24
C GLY A 70 0.87 25.42 8.40
N ASP A 71 1.38 26.18 9.35
CA ASP A 71 2.76 26.08 9.85
C ASP A 71 2.82 24.93 10.86
N ILE A 72 2.85 23.70 10.34
CA ILE A 72 2.75 22.48 11.14
C ILE A 72 3.99 21.62 10.92
N ASP A 73 4.65 21.30 12.03
CA ASP A 73 5.81 20.43 12.07
C ASP A 73 5.56 19.19 12.93
N CYS A 74 6.42 18.18 12.80
CA CYS A 74 6.45 17.02 13.67
C CYS A 74 7.45 17.20 14.82
N ALA A 75 7.09 16.78 16.03
CA ALA A 75 8.04 16.60 17.10
C ALA A 75 9.06 15.48 16.76
N PRO A 76 10.27 15.51 17.35
CA PRO A 76 11.34 14.57 17.01
C PRO A 76 11.00 13.08 17.21
N ASP A 77 10.09 12.78 18.12
CA ASP A 77 9.62 11.44 18.48
C ASP A 77 8.57 10.87 17.51
N VAL A 78 7.92 11.71 16.70
CA VAL A 78 6.90 11.30 15.73
C VAL A 78 7.48 10.48 14.58
N LEU A 79 8.60 10.91 14.00
CA LEU A 79 9.22 10.20 12.87
C LEU A 79 9.60 8.75 13.21
N PRO A 80 10.23 8.45 14.35
CA PRO A 80 10.44 7.08 14.82
C PRO A 80 9.15 6.24 14.88
N LEU A 81 8.03 6.81 15.33
CA LEU A 81 6.75 6.10 15.39
C LEU A 81 6.19 5.83 13.99
N LEU A 82 6.25 6.82 13.09
CA LEU A 82 5.83 6.66 11.69
C LEU A 82 6.65 5.59 10.95
N ARG A 83 7.96 5.48 11.23
CA ARG A 83 8.84 4.44 10.68
C ARG A 83 8.44 3.02 11.08
N ARG A 84 7.78 2.85 12.23
CA ARG A 84 7.39 1.52 12.73
C ARG A 84 6.14 0.97 12.04
N ARG A 85 5.41 1.77 11.27
CA ARG A 85 4.16 1.35 10.63
C ARG A 85 4.42 0.71 9.26
N ALA A 86 3.56 -0.25 8.89
CA ALA A 86 3.66 -0.98 7.62
C ALA A 86 3.11 -0.22 6.41
N TRP A 87 2.32 0.84 6.63
CA TRP A 87 1.71 1.69 5.61
C TRP A 87 0.96 0.92 4.50
N PRO A 88 -0.06 0.09 4.83
CA PRO A 88 -0.87 -0.62 3.83
C PRO A 88 -1.55 0.34 2.84
N GLY A 89 -1.93 1.55 3.25
CA GLY A 89 -2.45 2.58 2.34
C GLY A 89 -1.38 3.52 1.76
N ASN A 90 -0.10 3.13 1.86
CA ASN A 90 1.04 3.85 1.29
C ASN A 90 1.05 5.35 1.71
N VAL A 91 1.42 6.25 0.80
CA VAL A 91 1.44 7.71 1.05
C VAL A 91 0.04 8.27 1.35
N ALA A 92 -1.02 7.67 0.82
CA ALA A 92 -2.39 8.13 1.08
C ALA A 92 -2.80 7.93 2.55
N GLU A 93 -2.41 6.82 3.17
CA GLU A 93 -2.60 6.61 4.60
C GLU A 93 -1.75 7.58 5.43
N LEU A 94 -0.49 7.81 5.06
CA LEU A 94 0.37 8.79 5.72
C LEU A 94 -0.27 10.19 5.69
N GLU A 95 -0.77 10.62 4.53
CA GLU A 95 -1.44 11.92 4.39
C GLU A 95 -2.70 11.99 5.27
N GLY A 96 -3.51 10.93 5.32
CA GLY A 96 -4.68 10.86 6.19
C GLY A 96 -4.33 11.00 7.67
N VAL A 97 -3.29 10.31 8.13
CA VAL A 97 -2.79 10.38 9.52
C VAL A 97 -2.31 11.79 9.86
N LEU A 98 -1.48 12.39 8.99
CA LEU A 98 -0.97 13.74 9.20
C LEU A 98 -2.08 14.79 9.17
N ARG A 99 -3.04 14.66 8.25
CA ARG A 99 -4.19 15.58 8.15
C ARG A 99 -5.08 15.49 9.39
N ALA A 100 -5.31 14.29 9.92
CA ALA A 100 -6.06 14.09 11.16
C ALA A 100 -5.35 14.72 12.36
N ALA A 101 -4.03 14.50 12.49
CA ALA A 101 -3.21 15.11 13.55
C ALA A 101 -3.13 16.64 13.43
N ALA A 102 -3.21 17.18 12.21
CA ALA A 102 -3.21 18.61 11.93
C ALA A 102 -4.60 19.26 11.98
N ALA A 103 -5.68 18.48 12.13
CA ALA A 103 -7.04 18.96 11.88
C ALA A 103 -7.40 20.20 12.73
N GLY A 104 -7.83 21.27 12.04
CA GLY A 104 -8.26 22.52 12.69
C GLY A 104 -7.14 23.38 13.27
N ARG A 105 -5.86 23.03 13.05
CA ARG A 105 -4.71 23.74 13.61
C ARG A 105 -4.01 24.55 12.49
N ARG A 106 -3.64 25.80 12.79
CA ARG A 106 -2.93 26.69 11.83
C ARG A 106 -1.44 26.78 12.09
N THR A 107 -1.04 26.72 13.34
CA THR A 107 0.36 26.64 13.78
C THR A 107 0.43 25.60 14.89
N TYR A 108 1.16 24.51 14.68
CA TYR A 108 1.19 23.42 15.65
C TYR A 108 2.41 22.52 15.49
N ARG A 109 2.79 21.84 16.56
CA ARG A 109 3.77 20.76 16.52
C ARG A 109 3.08 19.45 16.86
N ILE A 110 2.92 18.58 15.87
CA ILE A 110 2.35 17.24 16.05
C ILE A 110 3.24 16.47 17.00
N GLU A 111 2.66 15.93 18.07
CA GLU A 111 3.34 15.08 19.03
C GLU A 111 2.88 13.63 18.87
N ALA A 112 3.57 12.69 19.53
CA ALA A 112 3.20 11.29 19.50
C ALA A 112 1.70 11.10 19.74
N ARG A 113 1.13 11.72 20.79
CA ARG A 113 -0.28 11.58 21.20
C ARG A 113 -1.33 11.98 20.15
N ASP A 114 -0.94 12.75 19.15
CA ASP A 114 -1.84 13.18 18.07
C ASP A 114 -1.95 12.11 16.97
N LEU A 115 -1.09 11.09 16.99
CA LEU A 115 -1.16 9.96 16.09
C LEU A 115 -2.26 8.98 16.53
N PRO A 116 -2.87 8.23 15.60
CA PRO A 116 -3.87 7.24 15.95
C PRO A 116 -3.30 6.19 16.92
N PRO A 117 -4.11 5.60 17.82
CA PRO A 117 -3.67 4.54 18.75
C PRO A 117 -2.94 3.36 18.07
N ALA A 118 -3.26 3.08 16.80
CA ALA A 118 -2.57 2.10 15.96
C ALA A 118 -1.10 2.46 15.63
N ALA A 119 -0.69 3.71 15.83
CA ALA A 119 0.69 4.18 15.78
C ALA A 119 1.42 4.04 17.13
N HIS A 120 0.65 3.92 18.22
CA HIS A 120 1.15 3.76 19.59
C HIS A 120 1.25 2.31 20.05
N SER A 121 0.68 1.37 19.31
CA SER A 121 0.65 -0.04 19.70
C SER A 121 2.04 -0.65 19.55
N ASP A 122 2.71 -0.87 20.69
CA ASP A 122 3.90 -1.70 20.79
C ASP A 122 3.61 -3.12 20.27
N GLY A 123 4.52 -3.65 19.45
CA GLY A 123 4.92 -5.04 19.61
C GLY A 123 4.07 -6.16 19.00
N ARG A 124 3.14 -5.92 18.07
CA ARG A 124 2.83 -7.01 17.11
C ARG A 124 4.05 -7.17 16.22
N ARG A 125 4.93 -8.12 16.58
CA ARG A 125 6.18 -8.51 15.89
C ARG A 125 6.18 -7.99 14.46
N GLN A 126 6.97 -6.96 14.21
CA GLN A 126 7.17 -6.47 12.86
C GLN A 126 7.71 -7.62 12.04
N LEU A 127 6.92 -8.03 11.06
CA LEU A 127 7.38 -8.99 10.07
C LEU A 127 8.58 -8.35 9.36
N SER A 128 9.71 -9.03 9.40
CA SER A 128 10.83 -8.74 8.50
C SER A 128 10.33 -8.67 7.05
N GLY A 129 11.07 -8.00 6.16
CA GLY A 129 10.69 -7.93 4.74
C GLY A 129 10.43 -9.32 4.13
N TRP A 130 11.18 -10.33 4.59
CA TRP A 130 10.95 -11.73 4.27
C TRP A 130 9.62 -12.26 4.81
N GLU A 131 9.35 -12.09 6.11
CA GLU A 131 8.09 -12.54 6.73
C GLU A 131 6.87 -11.83 6.13
N ALA A 132 6.99 -10.58 5.68
CA ALA A 132 5.92 -9.83 5.01
C ALA A 132 5.64 -10.38 3.60
N ALA A 133 6.69 -10.61 2.80
CA ALA A 133 6.55 -11.26 1.49
C ALA A 133 5.94 -12.66 1.65
N GLU A 134 6.42 -13.42 2.62
CA GLU A 134 5.90 -14.75 2.92
C GLU A 134 4.42 -14.71 3.37
N ARG A 135 4.04 -13.72 4.18
CA ARG A 135 2.63 -13.50 4.56
C ARG A 135 1.77 -13.23 3.33
N ASP A 136 2.21 -12.35 2.44
CA ASP A 136 1.44 -11.96 1.26
C ASP A 136 1.27 -13.16 0.31
N THR A 137 2.30 -13.98 0.13
CA THR A 137 2.21 -15.28 -0.58
C THR A 137 1.22 -16.24 0.09
N LEU A 138 1.23 -16.34 1.43
CA LEU A 138 0.30 -17.18 2.19
C LEU A 138 -1.16 -16.75 2.00
N VAL A 139 -1.43 -15.44 2.08
CA VAL A 139 -2.75 -14.85 1.91
C VAL A 139 -3.27 -15.08 0.48
N GLN A 140 -2.40 -14.92 -0.52
CA GLN A 140 -2.77 -15.14 -1.91
C GLN A 140 -3.19 -16.59 -2.17
N ALA A 141 -2.40 -17.56 -1.69
CA ALA A 141 -2.74 -18.98 -1.82
C ALA A 141 -4.04 -19.34 -1.11
N LEU A 142 -4.28 -18.79 0.10
CA LEU A 142 -5.53 -19.00 0.83
C LEU A 142 -6.74 -18.44 0.09
N ARG A 143 -6.61 -17.30 -0.59
CA ARG A 143 -7.70 -16.71 -1.40
C ARG A 143 -7.98 -17.51 -2.67
N MET A 144 -6.94 -17.94 -3.39
CA MET A 144 -7.10 -18.78 -4.58
C MET A 144 -7.71 -20.15 -4.25
N ALA A 145 -7.44 -20.65 -3.04
CA ALA A 145 -8.03 -21.87 -2.52
C ALA A 145 -9.41 -21.67 -1.85
N GLU A 146 -10.02 -20.48 -1.95
CA GLU A 146 -11.31 -20.14 -1.31
C GLU A 146 -11.35 -20.48 0.19
N GLY A 147 -10.23 -20.23 0.88
CA GLY A 147 -10.08 -20.54 2.30
C GLY A 147 -9.86 -22.02 2.60
N ASN A 148 -9.70 -22.90 1.60
CA ASN A 148 -9.32 -24.30 1.82
C ASN A 148 -7.82 -24.41 2.19
N LYS A 149 -7.58 -24.56 3.50
CA LYS A 149 -6.23 -24.62 4.09
C LYS A 149 -5.39 -25.81 3.61
N LEU A 150 -6.02 -26.91 3.17
CA LEU A 150 -5.30 -28.07 2.64
C LEU A 150 -4.82 -27.80 1.21
N LEU A 151 -5.68 -27.24 0.37
CA LEU A 151 -5.36 -26.88 -1.01
C LEU A 151 -4.29 -25.78 -1.06
N ALA A 152 -4.43 -24.72 -0.25
CA ALA A 152 -3.42 -23.68 -0.13
C ALA A 152 -2.04 -24.21 0.33
N ALA A 153 -2.02 -25.26 1.16
CA ALA A 153 -0.78 -25.91 1.60
C ALA A 153 -0.10 -26.66 0.44
N GLN A 154 -0.89 -27.36 -0.39
CA GLN A 154 -0.41 -28.08 -1.57
C GLN A 154 0.18 -27.12 -2.61
N GLU A 155 -0.53 -26.02 -2.91
CA GLU A 155 -0.07 -24.99 -3.85
C GLU A 155 1.26 -24.34 -3.41
N LEU A 156 1.44 -24.15 -2.11
CA LEU A 156 2.66 -23.56 -1.55
C LEU A 156 3.78 -24.58 -1.28
N GLY A 157 3.54 -25.87 -1.51
CA GLY A 157 4.51 -26.93 -1.24
C GLY A 157 4.88 -27.07 0.25
N ILE A 158 3.99 -26.68 1.17
CA ILE A 158 4.23 -26.73 2.62
C ILE A 158 3.18 -27.59 3.34
N SER A 159 3.49 -28.01 4.56
CA SER A 159 2.53 -28.79 5.36
C SER A 159 1.37 -27.93 5.86
N ARG A 160 0.19 -28.55 6.02
CA ARG A 160 -0.99 -27.92 6.63
C ARG A 160 -0.69 -27.34 8.03
N THR A 161 0.15 -28.01 8.81
CA THR A 161 0.60 -27.54 10.13
C THR A 161 1.40 -26.23 10.01
N THR A 162 2.21 -26.09 8.96
CA THR A 162 3.00 -24.88 8.69
C THR A 162 2.10 -23.71 8.32
N ILE A 163 1.04 -23.93 7.53
CA ILE A 163 0.01 -22.92 7.24
C ILE A 163 -0.61 -22.40 8.53
N TYR A 164 -1.15 -23.27 9.38
CA TYR A 164 -1.77 -22.84 10.64
C TYR A 164 -0.80 -22.09 11.56
N ARG A 165 0.46 -22.55 11.64
CA ARG A 165 1.50 -21.89 12.41
C ARG A 165 1.78 -20.47 11.89
N LYS A 166 1.91 -20.32 10.56
CA LYS A 166 2.17 -19.02 9.92
C LYS A 166 0.96 -18.09 9.98
N MET A 167 -0.27 -18.61 9.83
CA MET A 167 -1.49 -17.83 10.01
C MET A 167 -1.58 -17.23 11.42
N ARG A 168 -1.29 -18.03 12.46
CA ARG A 168 -1.24 -17.52 13.84
C ARG A 168 -0.11 -16.52 14.05
N ALA A 169 1.08 -16.81 13.51
CA ALA A 169 2.24 -15.93 13.65
C ALA A 169 2.05 -14.57 12.94
N TYR A 170 1.32 -14.55 11.83
CA TYR A 170 1.11 -13.36 11.00
C TYR A 170 -0.27 -12.70 11.21
N GLY A 171 -1.13 -13.26 12.05
CA GLY A 171 -2.47 -12.73 12.34
C GLY A 171 -3.42 -12.79 11.15
N ILE A 172 -3.39 -13.88 10.37
CA ILE A 172 -4.28 -14.08 9.22
C ILE A 172 -5.54 -14.83 9.66
N GLU A 173 -6.71 -14.23 9.43
CA GLU A 173 -8.03 -14.79 9.69
C GLU A 173 -8.78 -14.93 8.35
N LEU A 174 -8.80 -16.14 7.78
CA LEU A 174 -9.43 -16.52 6.49
C LEU A 174 -10.02 -17.94 6.59
#